data_AF-A0A938NNJ0-F1
#
_entry.id   AF-A0A938NNJ0-F1
#
_cell.length_a   1.000
_cell.length_b   1.000
_cell.length_c   1.000
_cell.angle_alpha   90.00
_cell.angle_beta   90.00
_cell.angle_gamma   90.00
#
_symmetry.space_group_name_H-M   'P 1'
#
loop_
_entity.id
_entity.type
_entity.pdbx_description
1 polymer ?
#
loop_
_entity_poly.entity_id
_entity_poly.type
_entity_poly.pdbx_seq_one_letter_code
_entity_poly.pdbx_strand_id
1 'polypeptide(L)'
;METLGDFVIRFCSSVGCYYHPNQSTSQYSLKKNNSNQSLRMGVFGWVREIKRKQCFEVSSYKDLGDKAGVSHLADRIKPRYVWEKEGLLFYVKSYSQEADYQKTVFSMKAVLAFVQ
;
A
#
# COMPACT_ATOMS: atom_id res chain seq x y z
N MET A 1 -14.58 13.13 7.39
CA MET A 1 -13.19 12.87 6.96
C MET A 1 -12.93 11.38 7.11
N GLU A 2 -12.53 10.67 6.04
CA GLU A 2 -12.32 9.21 6.10
C GLU A 2 -11.12 8.98 7.00
N THR A 3 -11.25 8.12 8.02
CA THR A 3 -10.10 7.82 8.86
C THR A 3 -9.12 6.91 8.11
N LEU A 4 -7.86 6.89 8.52
CA LEU A 4 -6.90 5.92 8.00
C LEU A 4 -7.38 4.47 8.19
N GLY A 5 -8.08 4.19 9.30
CA GLY A 5 -8.66 2.88 9.56
C GLY A 5 -9.72 2.50 8.53
N ASP A 6 -10.69 3.40 8.30
CA ASP A 6 -11.77 3.18 7.33
C ASP A 6 -11.23 2.96 5.92
N PHE A 7 -10.26 3.79 5.51
CA PHE A 7 -9.60 3.67 4.22
C PHE A 7 -8.89 2.32 4.06
N VAL A 8 -8.13 1.89 5.06
CA VAL A 8 -7.40 0.61 5.01
C VAL A 8 -8.35 -0.58 4.94
N ILE A 9 -9.44 -0.57 5.71
CA ILE A 9 -10.47 -1.62 5.64
C ILE A 9 -11.02 -1.75 4.23
N ARG A 10 -11.48 -0.62 3.65
CA ARG A 10 -12.05 -0.57 2.30
C ARG A 10 -11.02 -0.96 1.23
N PHE A 11 -9.79 -0.48 1.36
CA PHE A 11 -8.69 -0.76 0.45
C PHE A 11 -8.32 -2.24 0.45
N CYS A 12 -8.13 -2.84 1.63
CA CYS A 12 -7.81 -4.26 1.77
C CYS A 12 -8.93 -5.17 1.26
N SER A 13 -10.19 -4.81 1.51
CA SER A 13 -11.35 -5.50 0.93
C SER A 13 -11.30 -5.47 -0.60
N SER A 14 -11.00 -4.31 -1.19
CA SER A 14 -10.91 -4.16 -2.64
C SER A 14 -9.74 -4.92 -3.25
N VAL A 15 -8.58 -4.95 -2.60
CA VAL A 15 -7.37 -5.66 -3.07
C VAL A 15 -7.45 -7.17 -2.81
N GLY A 16 -8.19 -7.62 -1.79
CA GLY A 16 -8.21 -9.02 -1.35
C GLY A 16 -7.01 -9.35 -0.46
N CYS A 17 -6.59 -8.43 0.39
CA CYS A 17 -5.46 -8.61 1.31
C CYS A 17 -5.84 -8.31 2.77
N TYR A 18 -4.90 -8.57 3.67
CA TYR A 18 -5.04 -8.27 5.09
C TYR A 18 -4.21 -7.05 5.49
N TYR A 19 -4.51 -6.48 6.64
CA TYR A 19 -3.74 -5.38 7.20
C TYR A 19 -3.36 -5.65 8.65
N HIS A 20 -2.25 -5.05 9.08
CA HIS A 20 -1.86 -5.00 10.49
C HIS A 20 -1.39 -3.59 10.84
N PRO A 21 -1.94 -2.95 11.88
CA PRO A 21 -1.41 -1.67 12.36
C PRO A 21 0.03 -1.81 12.87
N ASN A 22 0.90 -0.90 12.45
CA ASN A 22 2.25 -0.75 12.99
C ASN A 22 2.30 0.53 13.84
N GLN A 23 2.19 0.34 15.15
CA GLN A 23 2.11 1.44 16.13
C GLN A 23 3.36 2.32 16.14
N SER A 24 4.55 1.74 15.91
CA SER A 24 5.82 2.48 15.93
C SER A 24 5.99 3.44 14.75
N THR A 25 5.27 3.22 13.65
CA THR A 25 5.43 3.99 12.41
C THR A 25 4.16 4.67 11.91
N SER A 26 3.07 4.63 12.70
CA SER A 26 1.78 5.25 12.38
C SER A 26 1.26 4.89 10.98
N GLN A 27 1.44 3.63 10.59
CA GLN A 27 1.05 3.10 9.28
C GLN A 27 0.44 1.70 9.43
N TYR A 28 -0.25 1.25 8.40
CA TYR A 28 -0.73 -0.13 8.28
C TYR A 28 0.18 -0.90 7.33
N SER A 29 0.64 -2.07 7.74
CA SER A 29 1.28 -3.03 6.83
C SER A 29 0.20 -3.83 6.11
N LEU A 30 0.36 -4.03 4.81
CA LEU A 30 -0.48 -4.88 3.96
C LEU A 30 0.14 -6.26 3.84
N LYS A 31 -0.64 -7.30 4.10
CA LYS A 31 -0.21 -8.70 4.13
C LYS A 31 -1.02 -9.57 3.18
N LYS A 32 -0.37 -10.50 2.49
CA LYS A 32 -1.03 -11.56 1.71
C LYS A 32 -1.81 -12.52 2.59
N ASN A 33 -1.26 -12.89 3.75
CA ASN A 33 -1.82 -13.89 4.65
C ASN A 33 -2.27 -13.25 5.96
N ASN A 34 -3.39 -13.74 6.52
CA ASN A 34 -3.87 -13.35 7.84
C ASN A 34 -3.11 -14.10 8.93
N SER A 35 -1.90 -13.64 9.26
CA SER A 35 -1.11 -14.23 10.33
C SER A 35 -0.73 -13.18 11.38
N ASN A 36 -0.97 -13.54 12.65
CA ASN A 36 -0.47 -12.82 13.82
C ASN A 36 1.05 -12.94 14.01
N GLN A 37 1.74 -13.68 13.12
CA GLN A 37 3.19 -13.71 13.12
C GLN A 37 3.72 -12.30 12.84
N SER A 38 4.55 -11.85 13.78
CA SER A 38 5.24 -10.56 13.78
C SER A 38 6.36 -10.46 12.74
N LEU A 39 6.65 -11.56 12.04
CA LEU A 39 7.65 -11.61 10.97
C LEU A 39 7.10 -11.05 9.66
N ARG A 40 8.00 -10.48 8.85
CA ARG A 40 7.77 -9.84 7.53
C ARG A 40 7.08 -10.72 6.48
N MET A 41 6.71 -11.96 6.80
CA MET A 41 6.17 -12.90 5.83
C MET A 41 4.86 -12.38 5.23
N GLY A 42 4.85 -12.32 3.90
CA GLY A 42 3.71 -11.84 3.14
C GLY A 42 3.46 -10.33 3.23
N VAL A 43 4.29 -9.53 3.90
CA VAL A 43 4.16 -8.05 3.84
C VAL A 43 4.62 -7.58 2.46
N PHE A 44 3.74 -6.89 1.76
CA PHE A 44 4.00 -6.46 0.38
C PHE A 44 3.73 -4.99 0.15
N GLY A 45 3.19 -4.29 1.13
CA GLY A 45 2.91 -2.89 1.02
C GLY A 45 2.54 -2.29 2.36
N TRP A 46 2.29 -0.99 2.33
CA TRP A 46 1.87 -0.25 3.50
C TRP A 46 1.01 0.94 3.11
N VAL A 47 0.25 1.42 4.09
CA VAL A 47 -0.64 2.57 3.94
C VAL A 47 -0.42 3.53 5.10
N ARG A 48 -0.28 4.82 4.80
CA ARG A 48 -0.25 5.89 5.81
C ARG A 48 -1.06 7.10 5.37
N GLU A 49 -1.49 7.89 6.33
CA GLU A 49 -2.12 9.18 6.08
C GLU A 49 -1.07 10.29 5.97
N ILE A 50 -1.18 11.12 4.92
CA ILE A 50 -0.42 12.36 4.79
C ILE A 50 -1.35 13.53 5.16
N LYS A 51 -1.43 13.83 6.46
CA LYS A 51 -2.35 14.82 7.03
C LYS A 51 -2.32 16.18 6.31
N ARG A 52 -1.13 16.71 6.02
CA ARG A 52 -0.97 18.01 5.34
C ARG A 52 -1.51 18.04 3.90
N LYS A 53 -1.69 16.87 3.27
CA LYS A 53 -2.17 16.74 1.89
C LYS A 53 -3.57 16.13 1.80
N GLN A 54 -4.19 15.78 2.92
CA GLN A 54 -5.50 15.12 2.97
C GLN A 54 -5.60 13.93 2.01
N CYS A 55 -4.54 13.11 1.99
CA CYS A 55 -4.46 11.92 1.15
C CYS A 55 -3.82 10.76 1.90
N PHE A 56 -4.06 9.57 1.40
CA PHE A 56 -3.43 8.33 1.81
C PHE A 56 -2.31 8.01 0.82
N GLU A 57 -1.15 7.63 1.36
CA GLU A 57 -0.06 7.07 0.59
C GLU A 57 -0.12 5.55 0.71
N VAL A 58 -0.34 4.88 -0.41
CA VAL A 58 -0.21 3.43 -0.55
C VAL A 58 1.11 3.16 -1.24
N SER A 59 1.84 2.19 -0.74
CA SER A 59 3.19 1.95 -1.27
C SER A 59 3.61 0.50 -1.17
N SER A 60 4.50 0.10 -2.08
CA SER A 60 5.04 -1.25 -2.21
C SER A 60 6.52 -1.20 -2.61
N TYR A 61 7.15 -2.36 -2.66
CA TYR A 61 8.51 -2.52 -3.19
C TYR A 61 8.52 -2.39 -4.72
N LYS A 62 9.49 -1.65 -5.26
CA LYS A 62 9.62 -1.47 -6.72
C LYS A 62 9.87 -2.77 -7.46
N ASP A 63 10.68 -3.67 -6.91
CA ASP A 63 10.97 -4.96 -7.54
C ASP A 63 9.72 -5.84 -7.72
N LEU A 64 8.78 -5.79 -6.76
CA LEU A 64 7.49 -6.46 -6.92
C LEU A 64 6.63 -5.79 -7.99
N GLY A 65 6.58 -4.46 -8.03
CA GLY A 65 5.82 -3.77 -9.07
C GLY A 65 6.44 -3.87 -10.46
N ASP A 66 7.77 -3.99 -10.58
CA ASP A 66 8.47 -4.25 -11.84
C ASP A 66 8.10 -5.65 -12.35
N LYS A 67 8.15 -6.66 -11.47
CA LYS A 67 7.72 -8.04 -11.78
C LYS A 67 6.26 -8.10 -12.21
N ALA A 68 5.41 -7.31 -11.55
CA ALA A 68 3.99 -7.20 -11.88
C ALA A 68 3.71 -6.30 -13.09
N GLY A 69 4.71 -5.61 -13.65
CA GLY A 69 4.56 -4.70 -14.79
C GLY A 69 3.82 -3.40 -14.49
N VAL A 70 3.69 -2.99 -13.21
CA VAL A 70 2.87 -1.84 -12.78
C VAL A 70 3.66 -0.65 -12.24
N SER A 71 4.99 -0.72 -12.19
CA SER A 71 5.82 0.40 -11.68
C SER A 71 5.58 1.73 -12.40
N HIS A 72 5.26 1.69 -13.69
CA HIS A 72 4.97 2.86 -14.51
C HIS A 72 3.67 3.58 -14.13
N LEU A 73 2.79 2.94 -13.34
CA LEU A 73 1.53 3.53 -12.86
C LEU A 73 1.70 4.28 -11.54
N ALA A 74 2.87 4.19 -10.90
CA ALA A 74 3.12 4.86 -9.64
C ALA A 74 3.21 6.39 -9.82
N ASP A 75 2.62 7.14 -8.90
CA ASP A 75 2.73 8.60 -8.89
C ASP A 75 4.15 9.04 -8.59
N ARG A 76 4.91 8.20 -7.88
CA ARG A 76 6.32 8.43 -7.60
C ARG A 76 7.07 7.13 -7.36
N ILE A 77 8.32 7.10 -7.81
CA ILE A 77 9.33 6.11 -7.43
C ILE A 77 10.39 6.83 -6.60
N LYS A 78 10.63 6.37 -5.37
CA LYS A 78 11.72 6.89 -4.52
C LYS A 78 12.07 5.91 -3.41
N PRO A 79 13.27 6.00 -2.81
CA PRO A 79 13.56 5.30 -1.56
C PRO A 79 12.51 5.65 -0.50
N ARG A 80 11.92 4.62 0.13
CA ARG A 80 10.90 4.80 1.17
C ARG A 80 11.52 5.01 2.54
N TYR A 81 12.50 4.20 2.91
CA TYR A 81 13.33 4.35 4.10
C TYR A 81 14.80 4.46 3.71
N VAL A 82 15.62 5.00 4.62
CA VAL A 82 17.07 5.22 4.41
C VAL A 82 17.80 3.91 4.06
N TRP A 83 17.28 2.77 4.51
CA TRP A 83 17.84 1.43 4.29
C TRP A 83 17.05 0.57 3.31
N GLU A 84 16.00 1.10 2.66
CA GLU A 84 15.19 0.33 1.71
C GLU A 84 15.56 0.63 0.26
N LYS A 85 15.31 -0.36 -0.61
CA LYS A 85 15.30 -0.18 -2.06
C LYS A 85 14.22 0.84 -2.47
N GLU A 86 14.23 1.24 -3.73
CA GLU A 86 13.17 2.07 -4.30
C GLU A 86 11.78 1.49 -4.01
N GLY A 87 10.86 2.36 -3.60
CA GLY A 87 9.46 2.04 -3.39
C GLY A 87 8.59 2.69 -4.46
N LEU A 88 7.46 2.05 -4.74
CA LEU A 88 6.37 2.62 -5.54
C LEU A 88 5.40 3.30 -4.60
N LEU A 89 5.05 4.54 -4.90
CA LEU A 89 4.15 5.34 -4.10
C LEU A 89 2.96 5.78 -4.95
N PHE A 90 1.77 5.54 -4.41
CA PHE A 90 0.48 5.94 -4.94
C PHE A 90 -0.20 6.86 -3.93
N TYR A 91 -0.81 7.93 -4.41
CA TYR A 91 -1.51 8.91 -3.59
C TYR A 91 -2.99 8.88 -3.90
N VAL A 92 -3.79 8.63 -2.86
CA VAL A 92 -5.26 8.58 -2.98
C VAL A 92 -5.85 9.64 -2.08
N LYS A 93 -6.61 10.59 -2.63
CA LYS A 93 -7.34 11.57 -1.83
C LYS A 93 -8.36 10.87 -0.92
N SER A 94 -8.55 11.38 0.29
CA SER A 94 -9.57 10.85 1.21
C SER A 94 -10.95 10.87 0.56
N TYR A 95 -11.74 9.80 0.74
CA TYR A 95 -13.04 9.57 0.09
C TYR A 95 -13.06 9.50 -1.44
N SER A 96 -11.92 9.54 -2.13
CA SER A 96 -11.89 9.33 -3.57
C SER A 96 -12.24 7.86 -3.89
N GLN A 97 -13.27 7.66 -4.71
CA GLN A 97 -13.53 6.40 -5.42
C GLN A 97 -13.10 6.49 -6.90
N GLU A 98 -12.32 7.52 -7.23
CA GLU A 98 -12.01 7.93 -8.59
C GLU A 98 -10.82 7.15 -9.16
N ALA A 99 -10.30 7.61 -10.30
CA ALA A 99 -9.24 6.96 -11.07
C ALA A 99 -8.00 6.61 -10.23
N ASP A 100 -7.59 7.46 -9.29
CA ASP A 100 -6.41 7.18 -8.44
C ASP A 100 -6.63 6.00 -7.50
N TYR A 101 -7.83 5.86 -6.93
CA TYR A 101 -8.16 4.70 -6.10
C TYR A 101 -8.12 3.41 -6.93
N GLN A 102 -8.77 3.42 -8.10
CA GLN A 102 -8.82 2.25 -8.99
C GLN A 102 -7.44 1.85 -9.51
N LYS A 103 -6.63 2.82 -9.95
CA LYS A 103 -5.22 2.63 -10.34
C LYS A 103 -4.42 1.97 -9.22
N THR A 104 -4.60 2.46 -8.00
CA THR A 104 -3.89 1.94 -6.82
C THR A 104 -4.34 0.52 -6.48
N VAL A 105 -5.65 0.24 -6.48
CA VAL A 105 -6.20 -1.11 -6.25
C VAL A 105 -5.70 -2.09 -7.32
N PHE A 106 -5.76 -1.70 -8.60
CA PHE A 106 -5.25 -2.51 -9.71
C PHE A 106 -3.77 -2.86 -9.52
N SER A 107 -2.95 -1.85 -9.20
CA SER A 107 -1.52 -2.01 -9.02
C SER A 107 -1.19 -2.93 -7.84
N MET A 108 -1.89 -2.76 -6.72
CA MET A 108 -1.66 -3.58 -5.52
C MET A 108 -2.18 -5.00 -5.64
N LYS A 109 -3.24 -5.24 -6.43
CA LYS A 109 -3.66 -6.60 -6.83
C LYS A 109 -2.61 -7.30 -7.66
N ALA A 110 -2.06 -6.61 -8.65
CA ALA A 110 -1.01 -7.15 -9.51
C ALA A 110 0.23 -7.51 -8.67
N VAL A 111 0.68 -6.61 -7.79
CA VAL A 111 1.77 -6.87 -6.85
C VAL A 111 1.48 -8.09 -5.96
N LEU A 112 0.27 -8.19 -5.38
CA LEU A 112 -0.10 -9.27 -4.48
C LEU A 112 0.07 -10.66 -5.12
N ALA A 113 -0.18 -10.80 -6.42
CA ALA A 113 -0.02 -12.06 -7.16
C ALA A 113 1.42 -12.59 -7.19
N PHE A 114 2.42 -11.73 -6.96
CA PHE A 114 3.85 -12.08 -6.96
C PHE A 114 4.45 -12.23 -5.56
N VAL A 115 3.65 -12.03 -4.52
CA VAL A 115 4.08 -12.24 -3.13
C VAL A 115 4.05 -13.73 -2.86
N GLN A 116 5.15 -14.31 -2.38
CA GLN A 116 5.22 -15.72 -1.98
C GLN A 116 4.49 -15.94 -0.65
#